data_AF-A0A4S5B510-F1
#
_entry.id   AF-A0A4S5B510-F1
#
_cell.length_a   1.000
_cell.length_b   1.000
_cell.length_c   1.000
_cell.angle_alpha   90.00
_cell.angle_beta   90.00
_cell.angle_gamma   90.00
#
_symmetry.space_group_name_H-M   'P 1'
#
loop_
_entity.id
_entity.type
_entity.pdbx_description
1 polymer ?
#
loop_
_entity_poly.entity_id
_entity_poly.type
_entity_poly.pdbx_seq_one_letter_code
_entity_poly.pdbx_strand_id
1 'polypeptide(L)'
;PPSHREWASAALRAVFAMESRESALDKAGTVAAEMEARRLTAAANRLREGIGGTTTCLLPGFPDGRRRRIRTNDMIERLNREI
;
A
#
# COMPACT_ATOMS: atom_id res chain seq x y z
N PRO A 1 3.35 -22.30 2.11
CA PRO A 1 2.71 -21.02 1.76
C PRO A 1 3.58 -19.85 2.23
N PRO A 2 3.73 -18.75 1.46
CA PRO A 2 4.37 -17.55 2.00
C PRO A 2 3.68 -17.16 3.30
N SER A 3 4.45 -16.73 4.28
CA SER A 3 3.88 -16.24 5.53
C SER A 3 2.88 -15.12 5.25
N HIS A 4 1.83 -14.97 6.06
CA HIS A 4 0.83 -13.90 5.87
C HIS A 4 1.49 -12.52 5.68
N ARG A 5 2.63 -12.30 6.33
CA ARG A 5 3.46 -11.09 6.22
C ARG A 5 4.05 -10.89 4.82
N GLU A 6 4.66 -11.91 4.23
CA GLU A 6 5.29 -11.83 2.91
C GLU A 6 4.25 -11.56 1.83
N TRP A 7 3.12 -12.28 1.89
CA TRP A 7 2.02 -12.05 0.97
C TRP A 7 1.46 -10.63 1.12
N ALA A 8 1.17 -10.18 2.35
CA ALA A 8 0.62 -8.84 2.59
C ALA A 8 1.56 -7.73 2.11
N SER A 9 2.87 -7.89 2.32
CA SER A 9 3.89 -6.96 1.82
C SER A 9 3.89 -6.87 0.30
N ALA A 10 3.87 -8.01 -0.39
CA ALA A 10 3.81 -8.04 -1.85
C ALA A 10 2.50 -7.42 -2.40
N ALA A 11 1.37 -7.72 -1.77
CA ALA A 11 0.06 -7.20 -2.15
C ALA A 11 -0.01 -5.67 -2.00
N LEU A 12 0.49 -5.13 -0.88
CA LEU A 12 0.55 -3.67 -0.67
C LEU A 12 1.50 -2.98 -1.66
N ARG A 13 2.65 -3.58 -1.95
CA ARG A 13 3.57 -3.06 -2.99
C ARG A 13 2.88 -2.98 -4.35
N ALA A 14 2.07 -3.97 -4.72
CA ALA A 14 1.31 -3.95 -5.97
C ALA A 14 0.30 -2.80 -6.02
N VAL A 15 -0.37 -2.48 -4.92
CA VAL A 15 -1.27 -1.30 -4.83
C VAL A 15 -0.49 -0.01 -5.09
N PHE A 16 0.69 0.14 -4.49
CA PHE A 16 1.51 1.36 -4.63
C PHE A 16 2.29 1.45 -5.95
N ALA A 17 2.39 0.36 -6.71
CA ALA A 17 2.97 0.35 -8.04
C ALA A 17 2.02 0.93 -9.12
N MET A 18 0.73 1.09 -8.81
CA MET A 18 -0.25 1.63 -9.74
C MET A 18 0.05 3.10 -10.11
N GLU A 19 -0.11 3.43 -11.38
CA GLU A 19 0.27 4.72 -11.95
C GLU A 19 -0.81 5.80 -11.82
N SER A 20 -2.06 5.37 -11.65
CA SER A 20 -3.22 6.24 -11.44
C SER A 20 -3.85 6.00 -10.06
N ARG A 21 -4.48 7.05 -9.52
CA ARG A 21 -5.23 6.97 -8.27
C ARG A 21 -6.38 5.97 -8.38
N GLU A 22 -7.09 5.97 -9.50
CA GLU A 22 -8.21 5.07 -9.74
C GLU A 22 -7.77 3.60 -9.73
N SER A 23 -6.71 3.27 -10.49
CA SER A 23 -6.15 1.91 -10.52
C SER A 23 -5.61 1.48 -9.15
N ALA A 24 -5.02 2.41 -8.38
CA ALA A 24 -4.59 2.14 -7.01
C ALA A 24 -5.76 1.80 -6.07
N LEU A 25 -6.88 2.54 -6.18
CA LEU A 25 -8.07 2.30 -5.38
C LEU A 25 -8.76 0.98 -5.74
N ASP A 26 -8.89 0.67 -7.03
CA ASP A 26 -9.44 -0.61 -7.51
C ASP A 26 -8.59 -1.80 -7.03
N LYS A 27 -7.26 -1.69 -7.20
CA LYS A 27 -6.33 -2.72 -6.72
C LYS A 27 -6.38 -2.89 -5.20
N ALA A 28 -6.53 -1.80 -4.45
CA ALA A 28 -6.68 -1.86 -3.00
C ALA A 28 -7.98 -2.55 -2.58
N GLY A 29 -9.08 -2.34 -3.31
CA GLY A 29 -10.34 -3.06 -3.11
C GLY A 29 -10.16 -4.57 -3.28
N THR A 30 -9.48 -4.99 -4.35
CA THR A 30 -9.14 -6.40 -4.60
C THR A 30 -8.28 -6.99 -3.48
N VAL A 31 -7.20 -6.28 -3.08
CA VAL A 31 -6.31 -6.74 -2.00
C VAL A 31 -7.04 -6.81 -0.65
N ALA A 32 -7.94 -5.87 -0.36
CA ALA A 32 -8.75 -5.91 0.85
C ALA A 32 -9.67 -7.15 0.87
N ALA A 33 -10.29 -7.51 -0.25
CA ALA A 33 -11.10 -8.74 -0.35
C ALA A 33 -10.24 -10.01 -0.13
N GLU A 34 -9.03 -10.04 -0.70
CA GLU A 34 -8.09 -11.14 -0.48
C GLU A 34 -7.58 -11.22 0.98
N MET A 35 -7.45 -10.08 1.67
CA MET A 35 -7.12 -10.03 3.09
C MET A 35 -8.24 -10.65 3.94
N GLU A 36 -9.51 -10.33 3.65
CA GLU A 36 -10.67 -10.94 4.33
C GLU A 36 -10.70 -12.45 4.14
N ALA A 37 -10.49 -12.93 2.90
CA ALA A 37 -10.44 -14.36 2.59
C ALA A 37 -9.35 -15.10 3.36
N ARG A 38 -8.26 -14.41 3.72
CA ARG A 38 -7.14 -14.92 4.52
C ARG A 38 -7.30 -14.68 6.02
N ARG A 39 -8.47 -14.24 6.49
CA ARG A 39 -8.77 -13.89 7.91
C ARG A 39 -7.91 -12.75 8.45
N LEU A 40 -7.48 -11.83 7.59
CA LEU A 40 -6.72 -10.63 7.92
C LEU A 40 -7.62 -9.38 7.94
N THR A 41 -8.82 -9.49 8.52
CA THR A 41 -9.86 -8.45 8.54
C THR A 41 -9.38 -7.11 9.10
N ALA A 42 -8.55 -7.12 10.15
CA ALA A 42 -7.96 -5.90 10.70
C ALA A 42 -7.06 -5.17 9.67
N ALA A 43 -6.29 -5.92 8.86
CA ALA A 43 -5.47 -5.35 7.80
C ALA A 43 -6.33 -4.80 6.65
N ALA A 44 -7.40 -5.50 6.28
CA ALA A 44 -8.35 -5.07 5.26
C ALA A 44 -9.03 -3.74 5.64
N ASN A 45 -9.47 -3.59 6.88
CA ASN A 45 -10.08 -2.36 7.39
C ASN A 45 -9.09 -1.20 7.36
N ARG A 46 -7.87 -1.41 7.85
CA ARG A 46 -6.81 -0.38 7.82
C ARG A 46 -6.45 0.05 6.40
N LEU A 47 -6.46 -0.88 5.44
CA LEU A 47 -6.23 -0.56 4.03
C LEU A 47 -7.35 0.33 3.48
N ARG A 48 -8.61 -0.02 3.72
CA ARG A 48 -9.77 0.77 3.23
C ARG A 48 -9.80 2.18 3.82
N GLU A 49 -9.51 2.32 5.11
CA GLU A 49 -9.45 3.62 5.80
C GLU A 49 -8.30 4.49 5.28
N GLY A 50 -7.13 3.90 5.05
CA GLY A 50 -5.90 4.65 4.72
C GLY A 50 -5.71 4.95 3.24
N ILE A 51 -6.24 4.13 2.32
CA ILE A 51 -5.87 4.20 0.90
C ILE A 51 -6.27 5.51 0.23
N GLY A 52 -7.36 6.13 0.67
CA GLY A 52 -7.79 7.44 0.16
C GLY A 52 -6.75 8.53 0.42
N GLY A 53 -6.14 8.54 1.60
CA GLY A 53 -5.06 9.46 1.96
C GLY A 53 -3.76 9.14 1.24
N THR A 54 -3.36 7.87 1.19
CA THR A 54 -2.07 7.47 0.62
C THR A 54 -2.01 7.67 -0.90
N THR A 55 -3.14 7.55 -1.60
CA THR A 55 -3.21 7.80 -3.06
C THR A 55 -3.29 9.29 -3.42
N THR A 56 -3.30 10.21 -2.45
CA THR A 56 -3.23 11.66 -2.71
C THR A 56 -1.95 12.05 -3.48
N CYS A 57 -0.85 11.32 -3.28
CA CYS A 57 0.37 11.52 -4.04
C CYS A 57 0.23 11.20 -5.54
N LEU A 58 -0.86 10.52 -5.95
CA LEU A 58 -1.18 10.20 -7.34
C LEU A 58 -2.04 11.27 -8.04
N LEU A 59 -2.35 12.40 -7.38
CA LEU A 59 -3.13 13.47 -7.99
C LEU A 59 -2.30 14.29 -9.00
N PRO A 60 -2.93 14.92 -10.01
CA PRO A 60 -2.25 15.68 -11.08
C PRO A 60 -1.42 16.87 -10.58
N GLY A 61 -1.75 17.43 -9.41
CA GLY A 61 -1.04 18.56 -8.82
C GLY A 61 0.18 18.19 -7.96
N PHE A 62 0.54 16.90 -7.88
CA PHE A 62 1.62 16.42 -7.02
C PHE A 62 2.89 16.13 -7.83
N PRO A 63 4.06 16.77 -7.53
CA PRO A 63 5.25 16.67 -8.38
C PRO A 63 5.81 15.24 -8.43
N ASP A 64 6.06 14.74 -9.64
CA ASP A 64 6.39 13.33 -9.94
C ASP A 64 7.65 12.81 -9.23
N GLY A 65 8.69 13.65 -9.07
CA GLY A 65 9.93 13.27 -8.38
C GLY A 65 9.75 12.89 -6.90
N ARG A 66 8.65 13.31 -6.26
CA ARG A 66 8.34 13.00 -4.86
C ARG A 66 7.61 11.67 -4.68
N ARG A 67 6.95 11.17 -5.74
CA ARG A 67 6.14 9.93 -5.71
C ARG A 67 6.95 8.69 -5.38
N ARG A 68 8.10 8.50 -6.02
CA ARG A 68 8.95 7.30 -5.82
C ARG A 68 9.56 7.27 -4.41
N ARG A 69 9.99 8.42 -3.89
CA ARG A 69 10.55 8.55 -2.53
C ARG A 69 9.52 8.27 -1.43
N ILE A 70 8.28 8.72 -1.58
CA ILE A 70 7.22 8.49 -0.57
C ILE A 70 6.79 7.01 -0.53
N ARG A 71 6.87 6.30 -1.65
CA ARG A 71 6.40 4.90 -1.76
C ARG A 71 7.45 3.86 -1.34
N THR A 72 8.67 4.30 -1.08
CA THR A 72 9.76 3.40 -0.68
C THR A 72 9.86 3.41 0.85
N ASN A 73 9.66 2.25 1.47
CA ASN A 73 9.69 2.09 2.94
C ASN A 73 11.12 1.99 3.50
N ASP A 74 12.15 1.90 2.65
CA ASP A 74 13.53 1.59 3.05
C ASP A 74 14.09 2.56 4.11
N MET A 75 13.73 3.85 4.02
CA MET A 75 14.19 4.86 4.99
C MET A 75 13.54 4.68 6.37
N ILE A 76 12.27 4.27 6.42
CA ILE A 76 11.52 4.03 7.67
C ILE A 76 11.95 2.68 8.27
N GLU A 77 12.10 1.64 7.45
CA GLU A 77 12.58 0.33 7.88
C GLU A 77 14.00 0.39 8.46
N ARG A 78 14.89 1.19 7.85
CA ARG A 78 16.23 1.40 8.38
C ARG A 78 16.18 2.07 9.74
N LEU A 79 15.42 3.16 9.86
CA LEU A 79 15.25 3.87 11.12
C LEU A 79 14.70 2.96 12.22
N ASN A 80 13.67 2.16 11.95
CA ASN A 80 13.08 1.23 12.93
C ASN A 80 14.00 0.08 13.35
N ARG A 81 15.10 -0.19 12.63
CA ARG A 81 16.13 -1.16 13.05
C ARG A 81 17.23 -0.52 13.90
N GLU A 82 17.41 0.79 13.78
CA GLU A 82 18.46 1.57 14.45
C GLU A 82 17.99 2.15 15.79
N ILE A 83 16.68 2.07 16.09
CA ILE A 83 16.06 2.46 17.36
C ILE A 83 15.73 1.19 18.17
#